data_AF-A0A290HUH0-F1
#
_entry.id   AF-A0A290HUH0-F1
#
_cell.length_a   1.000
_cell.length_b   1.000
_cell.length_c   1.000
_cell.angle_alpha   90.00
_cell.angle_beta   90.00
_cell.angle_gamma   90.00
#
_symmetry.space_group_name_H-M   'P 1'
#
loop_
_entity.id
_entity.type
_entity.pdbx_description
1 polymer ?
#
loop_
_entity_poly.entity_id
_entity_poly.type
_entity_poly.pdbx_seq_one_letter_code
_entity_poly.pdbx_strand_id
1 'polypeptide(L)'
;MGISISSSTAQAGTYITPRIKPTAKELAELKKEPTKVTTEGNIYTSTAIHFKELSLEELKYEKISVDKSKFTYVSYSDGTKNEPNRLVVMHDPENNNKFVTIQLSKKSIDQLKQKFDGTNNFFERSDGTLRLNGDAEAFVAGWMQNIRVDRNYTKSDADGNGLIEGDEAKNLTVGMEGYTNYDYIGKKVVKINMGVVAKYKILGDSAPSASKNNDEKEELQSQHSSKPSPKPSFENSVEKELQHTLQMDTNLDGTVTLEESLKDQAEGTDYRQKIITSIEKFHTDFLDIHTNLNDDSKLQNYDFGFAAAKKEQEATLQQKLQDALKISTFELLNFTNQKEKNISDTLKQLQIQTTKSPYFDKQDIEKISG
;
A
#
# COMPACT_ATOMS: atom_id res chain seq x y z
N MET A 1 -41.83 -42.53 -11.66
CA MET A 1 -40.38 -42.67 -11.89
C MET A 1 -39.80 -41.27 -11.96
N GLY A 2 -39.38 -40.73 -10.80
CA GLY A 2 -38.75 -39.41 -10.70
C GLY A 2 -37.24 -39.59 -10.78
N ILE A 3 -36.61 -38.91 -11.73
CA ILE A 3 -35.16 -38.89 -11.90
C ILE A 3 -34.61 -37.91 -10.86
N SER A 4 -33.99 -38.44 -9.80
CA SER A 4 -33.25 -37.68 -8.81
C SER A 4 -31.95 -37.19 -9.44
N ILE A 5 -31.86 -35.91 -9.75
CA ILE A 5 -30.61 -35.27 -10.13
C ILE A 5 -29.90 -34.93 -8.82
N SER A 6 -28.87 -35.71 -8.45
CA SER A 6 -28.01 -35.38 -7.33
C SER A 6 -27.20 -34.14 -7.70
N SER A 7 -27.47 -33.02 -7.04
CA SER A 7 -26.57 -31.87 -7.04
C SER A 7 -25.33 -32.21 -6.23
N SER A 8 -24.33 -32.80 -6.89
CA SER A 8 -22.97 -32.84 -6.33
C SER A 8 -22.51 -31.40 -6.22
N THR A 9 -22.33 -30.94 -4.99
CA THR A 9 -21.74 -29.65 -4.65
C THR A 9 -20.36 -29.56 -5.32
N ALA A 10 -20.28 -28.71 -6.34
CA ALA A 10 -19.04 -28.29 -6.94
C ALA A 10 -18.13 -27.71 -5.85
N GLN A 11 -16.97 -28.32 -5.65
CA GLN A 11 -15.86 -27.75 -4.89
C GLN A 11 -15.46 -26.41 -5.53
N ALA A 12 -15.97 -25.31 -4.98
CA ALA A 12 -15.59 -23.96 -5.35
C ALA A 12 -14.16 -23.67 -4.86
N GLY A 13 -13.32 -23.21 -5.79
CA GLY A 13 -11.87 -23.15 -5.66
C GLY A 13 -11.29 -21.89 -4.98
N THR A 14 -10.10 -22.08 -4.42
CA THR A 14 -9.18 -21.03 -3.91
C THR A 14 -7.71 -21.33 -4.24
N TYR A 15 -7.43 -22.30 -5.13
CA TYR A 15 -6.06 -22.69 -5.50
C TYR A 15 -5.76 -22.21 -6.92
N ILE A 16 -4.87 -21.23 -7.07
CA ILE A 16 -4.29 -20.90 -8.39
C ILE A 16 -2.94 -21.60 -8.45
N THR A 17 -2.89 -22.78 -9.07
CA THR A 17 -1.62 -23.44 -9.39
C THR A 17 -1.22 -23.06 -10.82
N PRO A 18 -0.12 -22.33 -11.05
CA PRO A 18 0.61 -22.47 -12.30
C PRO A 18 1.06 -23.94 -12.41
N ARG A 19 0.58 -24.67 -13.42
CA ARG A 19 0.92 -26.08 -13.66
C ARG A 19 2.33 -26.23 -14.24
N ILE A 20 3.36 -25.75 -13.55
CA ILE A 20 4.69 -26.33 -13.72
C ILE A 20 4.68 -27.54 -12.80
N LYS A 21 4.77 -28.75 -13.35
CA LYS A 21 5.00 -29.95 -12.56
C LYS A 21 6.52 -30.08 -12.41
N PRO A 22 7.13 -29.59 -11.32
CA PRO A 22 8.54 -29.80 -11.11
C PRO A 22 8.83 -31.30 -11.15
N THR A 23 9.96 -31.66 -11.72
CA THR A 23 10.50 -33.01 -11.64
C THR A 23 10.73 -33.39 -10.17
N ALA A 24 10.79 -34.69 -9.88
CA ALA A 24 11.09 -35.16 -8.53
C ALA A 24 12.43 -34.62 -7.99
N LYS A 25 13.39 -34.37 -8.88
CA LYS A 25 14.68 -33.76 -8.54
C LYS A 25 14.52 -32.29 -8.12
N GLU A 26 13.81 -31.49 -8.90
CA GLU A 26 13.54 -30.08 -8.58
C GLU A 26 12.74 -29.94 -7.28
N LEU A 27 11.76 -30.82 -7.04
CA LEU A 27 10.99 -30.82 -5.80
C LEU A 27 11.87 -31.14 -4.57
N ALA A 28 12.79 -32.10 -4.71
CA ALA A 28 13.74 -32.46 -3.67
C ALA A 28 14.76 -31.35 -3.40
N GLU A 29 15.14 -30.58 -4.42
CA GLU A 29 15.99 -29.39 -4.27
C GLU A 29 15.25 -28.26 -3.55
N LEU A 30 14.02 -27.93 -3.96
CA LEU A 30 13.18 -26.90 -3.32
C LEU A 30 12.90 -27.18 -1.83
N LYS A 31 12.76 -28.45 -1.43
CA LYS A 31 12.62 -28.83 0.00
C LYS A 31 13.86 -28.53 0.84
N LYS A 32 15.05 -28.45 0.23
CA LYS A 32 16.33 -28.20 0.92
C LYS A 32 16.71 -26.72 0.93
N GLU A 33 16.22 -25.95 -0.04
CA GLU A 33 16.49 -24.52 -0.10
C GLU A 33 15.84 -23.75 1.06
N PRO A 34 16.46 -22.67 1.54
CA PRO A 34 15.82 -21.77 2.48
C PRO A 34 14.59 -21.13 1.85
N THR A 35 13.59 -20.82 2.68
CA THR A 35 12.37 -20.13 2.24
C THR A 35 12.72 -18.77 1.64
N LYS A 36 12.30 -18.51 0.40
CA LYS A 36 12.55 -17.23 -0.27
C LYS A 36 11.43 -16.24 0.04
N VAL A 37 11.77 -15.01 0.39
CA VAL A 37 10.82 -13.91 0.58
C VAL A 37 11.05 -12.88 -0.51
N THR A 38 9.98 -12.53 -1.22
CA THR A 38 9.98 -11.46 -2.23
C THR A 38 8.92 -10.44 -1.89
N THR A 39 9.26 -9.18 -2.10
CA THR A 39 8.44 -8.01 -1.79
C THR A 39 8.41 -7.12 -3.00
N GLU A 40 7.24 -6.61 -3.38
CA GLU A 40 7.09 -5.67 -4.48
C GLU A 40 6.12 -4.54 -4.18
N GLY A 41 6.27 -3.45 -4.93
CA GLY A 41 5.39 -2.30 -4.83
C GLY A 41 5.89 -1.19 -3.90
N ASN A 42 5.35 -0.02 -4.16
CA ASN A 42 5.72 1.24 -3.51
C ASN A 42 4.59 1.64 -2.58
N ILE A 43 4.92 2.02 -1.34
CA ILE A 43 3.93 2.48 -0.36
C ILE A 43 3.70 3.98 -0.48
N TYR A 44 4.76 4.76 -0.64
CA TYR A 44 4.71 6.22 -0.77
C TYR A 44 5.69 6.70 -1.83
N THR A 45 5.39 7.84 -2.44
CA THR A 45 6.24 8.49 -3.42
C THR A 45 6.23 9.98 -3.15
N SER A 46 7.40 10.61 -3.12
CA SER A 46 7.53 12.05 -2.96
C SER A 46 6.86 12.77 -4.11
N THR A 47 6.28 13.94 -3.83
CA THR A 47 5.74 14.79 -4.89
C THR A 47 6.90 15.43 -5.65
N ALA A 48 6.85 15.40 -6.98
CA ALA A 48 7.82 16.11 -7.80
C ALA A 48 7.65 17.62 -7.60
N ILE A 49 8.66 18.26 -7.00
CA ILE A 49 8.68 19.70 -6.74
C ILE A 49 9.93 20.29 -7.37
N HIS A 50 9.77 21.47 -7.97
CA HIS A 50 10.86 22.18 -8.61
C HIS A 50 10.90 23.62 -8.08
N PHE A 51 12.01 23.96 -7.45
CA PHE A 51 12.35 25.33 -7.10
C PHE A 51 13.44 25.84 -8.03
N LYS A 52 13.54 27.17 -8.13
CA LYS A 52 14.71 27.78 -8.77
C LYS A 52 15.92 27.50 -7.87
N GLU A 53 16.91 26.79 -8.41
CA GLU A 53 18.20 26.66 -7.74
C GLU A 53 18.87 28.04 -7.64
N LEU A 54 19.30 28.37 -6.43
CA LEU A 54 19.96 29.64 -6.13
C LEU A 54 21.48 29.48 -6.17
N SER A 55 22.14 30.51 -6.70
CA SER A 55 23.59 30.66 -6.60
C SER A 55 24.02 30.96 -5.15
N LEU A 56 25.31 30.74 -4.85
CA LEU A 56 25.87 31.06 -3.54
C LEU A 56 25.71 32.54 -3.16
N GLU A 57 25.75 33.45 -4.14
CA GLU A 57 25.54 34.88 -3.92
C GLU A 57 24.09 35.18 -3.57
N GLU A 58 23.13 34.59 -4.30
CA GLU A 58 21.70 34.72 -3.99
C GLU A 58 21.39 34.20 -2.58
N LEU A 59 21.94 33.05 -2.20
CA LEU A 59 21.76 32.45 -0.87
C LEU A 59 22.33 33.33 0.26
N LYS A 60 23.47 33.99 0.03
CA LYS A 60 24.10 34.89 1.03
C LYS A 60 23.26 36.13 1.32
N TYR A 61 22.56 36.66 0.32
CA TYR A 61 21.77 37.89 0.43
C TYR A 61 20.26 37.63 0.61
N GLU A 62 19.84 36.36 0.65
CA GLU A 62 18.45 35.93 0.85
C GLU A 62 17.96 36.30 2.27
N LYS A 63 16.95 37.18 2.31
CA LYS A 63 16.34 37.63 3.57
C LYS A 63 15.21 36.68 3.97
N ILE A 64 15.51 35.81 4.94
CA ILE A 64 14.55 34.88 5.52
C ILE A 64 14.37 35.19 7.00
N SER A 65 13.12 35.24 7.46
CA SER A 65 12.79 35.21 8.89
C SER A 65 12.59 33.76 9.31
N VAL A 66 13.46 33.26 10.18
CA VAL A 66 13.38 31.90 10.72
C VAL A 66 12.56 31.94 11.99
N ASP A 67 11.42 31.24 12.00
CA ASP A 67 10.63 31.05 13.20
C ASP A 67 11.33 30.06 14.15
N LYS A 68 11.97 30.58 15.20
CA LYS A 68 12.62 29.77 16.24
C LYS A 68 11.70 29.45 17.42
N SER A 69 10.47 29.98 17.43
CA SER A 69 9.58 29.93 18.60
C SER A 69 9.04 28.52 18.90
N LYS A 70 8.92 27.68 17.86
CA LYS A 70 8.42 26.30 17.97
C LYS A 70 9.46 25.28 18.45
N PHE A 71 10.70 25.72 18.72
CA PHE A 71 11.84 24.83 18.86
C PHE A 71 12.53 25.03 20.22
N THR A 72 11.98 24.38 21.25
CA THR A 72 12.64 24.22 22.54
C THR A 72 13.64 23.07 22.43
N TYR A 73 14.89 23.28 22.88
CA TYR A 73 15.84 22.18 23.07
C TYR A 73 15.23 21.21 24.08
N VAL A 74 14.76 20.04 23.63
CA VAL A 74 14.31 18.98 24.53
C VAL A 74 15.54 18.22 25.01
N SER A 75 16.03 18.55 26.20
CA SER A 75 16.86 17.63 26.96
C SER A 75 15.95 16.56 27.57
N TYR A 76 16.08 15.31 27.15
CA TYR A 76 15.44 14.19 27.82
C TYR A 76 16.09 13.95 29.18
N SER A 77 15.30 13.55 30.18
CA SER A 77 15.73 13.34 31.57
C SER A 77 16.64 12.12 31.76
N ASP A 78 16.91 11.33 30.72
CA ASP A 78 17.71 10.10 30.76
C ASP A 78 19.22 10.30 30.52
N GLY A 79 19.67 11.53 30.29
CA GLY A 79 21.09 11.85 30.14
C GLY A 79 21.74 11.32 28.85
N THR A 80 20.97 10.78 27.90
CA THR A 80 21.48 10.50 26.56
C THR A 80 21.61 11.82 25.79
N LYS A 81 22.83 12.23 25.47
CA LYS A 81 23.07 13.35 24.56
C LYS A 81 22.69 12.91 23.14
N ASN A 82 21.40 13.01 22.79
CA ASN A 82 21.05 13.10 21.38
C ASN A 82 21.76 14.32 20.80
N GLU A 83 22.51 14.12 19.72
CA GLU A 83 23.06 15.22 18.95
C GLU A 83 21.89 16.16 18.57
N PRO A 84 21.98 17.47 18.86
CA PRO A 84 20.83 18.35 18.76
C PRO A 84 20.27 18.34 17.33
N ASN A 85 18.97 18.07 17.20
CA ASN A 85 18.25 18.27 15.95
C ASN A 85 18.54 19.67 15.43
N ARG A 86 18.78 19.76 14.13
CA ARG A 86 19.21 21.01 13.51
C ARG A 86 18.05 21.66 12.78
N LEU A 87 17.94 22.98 12.93
CA LEU A 87 16.99 23.79 12.18
C LEU A 87 17.39 23.81 10.71
N VAL A 88 16.43 23.45 9.87
CA VAL A 88 16.54 23.42 8.42
C VAL A 88 15.44 24.31 7.86
N VAL A 89 15.77 25.14 6.88
CA VAL A 89 14.83 26.04 6.21
C VAL A 89 14.81 25.76 4.71
N MET A 90 13.60 25.74 4.16
CA MET A 90 13.32 25.53 2.74
C MET A 90 12.08 26.32 2.32
N HIS A 91 11.86 26.48 1.02
CA HIS A 91 10.61 26.99 0.49
C HIS A 91 9.45 26.08 0.89
N ASP A 92 8.31 26.69 1.18
CA ASP A 92 7.07 25.96 1.44
C ASP A 92 6.57 25.35 0.11
N PRO A 93 6.41 24.02 0.01
CA PRO A 93 5.98 23.37 -1.24
C PRO A 93 4.61 23.82 -1.74
N GLU A 94 3.75 24.36 -0.85
CA GLU A 94 2.43 24.88 -1.22
C GLU A 94 2.47 26.37 -1.58
N ASN A 95 3.56 27.08 -1.24
CA ASN A 95 3.74 28.50 -1.53
C ASN A 95 5.22 28.87 -1.60
N ASN A 96 5.77 28.87 -2.82
CA ASN A 96 7.19 29.15 -3.07
C ASN A 96 7.66 30.55 -2.63
N ASN A 97 6.77 31.48 -2.23
CA ASN A 97 7.15 32.78 -1.67
C ASN A 97 7.29 32.75 -0.13
N LYS A 98 6.97 31.63 0.49
CA LYS A 98 7.09 31.41 1.94
C LYS A 98 8.17 30.38 2.22
N PHE A 99 8.66 30.41 3.45
CA PHE A 99 9.61 29.46 3.98
C PHE A 99 8.98 28.65 5.10
N VAL A 100 9.34 27.39 5.16
CA VAL A 100 9.07 26.52 6.29
C VAL A 100 10.38 26.22 7.02
N THR A 101 10.33 26.24 8.35
CA THR A 101 11.44 25.82 9.21
C THR A 101 11.06 24.49 9.83
N ILE A 102 11.94 23.50 9.69
CA ILE A 102 11.78 22.15 10.26
C ILE A 102 13.01 21.77 11.09
N GLN A 103 12.86 20.73 11.90
CA GLN A 103 13.98 20.08 12.56
C GLN A 103 14.27 18.75 11.88
N LEU A 104 15.53 18.56 11.48
CA LEU A 104 16.02 17.26 11.03
C LEU A 104 17.13 16.77 11.96
N SER A 105 17.14 15.47 12.20
CA SER A 105 18.22 14.80 12.92
C SER A 105 19.52 14.90 12.14
N LYS A 106 20.65 14.88 12.84
CA LYS A 106 21.98 14.85 12.21
C LYS A 106 22.09 13.68 11.22
N LYS A 107 21.62 12.50 11.61
CA LYS A 107 21.65 11.30 10.75
C LYS A 107 21.00 11.57 9.39
N SER A 108 19.79 12.13 9.37
CA SER A 108 19.10 12.44 8.11
C SER A 108 19.81 13.53 7.32
N ILE A 109 20.34 14.56 7.98
CA ILE A 109 21.12 15.61 7.29
C ILE A 109 22.37 15.01 6.65
N ASP A 110 23.09 14.14 7.34
CA ASP A 110 24.30 13.50 6.83
C ASP A 110 23.97 12.57 5.64
N GLN A 111 22.87 11.82 5.70
CA GLN A 111 22.38 11.01 4.57
C GLN A 111 21.99 11.86 3.38
N LEU A 112 21.25 12.96 3.60
CA LEU A 112 20.89 13.92 2.55
C LEU A 112 22.16 14.52 1.90
N LYS A 113 23.15 14.93 2.69
CA LYS A 113 24.42 15.45 2.19
C LYS A 113 25.21 14.42 1.39
N GLN A 114 25.16 13.15 1.80
CA GLN A 114 25.81 12.06 1.06
C GLN A 114 25.12 11.79 -0.29
N LYS A 115 23.78 11.88 -0.34
CA LYS A 115 23.01 11.63 -1.56
C LYS A 115 23.08 12.79 -2.55
N PHE A 116 22.98 14.02 -2.06
CA PHE A 116 22.87 15.24 -2.85
C PHE A 116 24.16 16.05 -2.80
N ASP A 117 25.26 15.48 -3.29
CA ASP A 117 26.61 16.06 -3.25
C ASP A 117 26.84 17.22 -4.24
N GLY A 118 25.80 17.60 -5.00
CA GLY A 118 25.77 18.77 -5.85
C GLY A 118 26.12 20.08 -5.13
N THR A 119 26.64 21.04 -5.90
CA THR A 119 27.10 22.32 -5.35
C THR A 119 25.90 23.13 -4.83
N ASN A 120 26.06 23.80 -3.68
CA ASN A 120 25.07 24.68 -3.07
C ASN A 120 23.74 24.03 -2.63
N ASN A 121 23.56 22.70 -2.68
CA ASN A 121 22.35 22.04 -2.13
C ASN A 121 22.15 22.30 -0.62
N PHE A 122 23.24 22.61 0.09
CA PHE A 122 23.26 22.86 1.52
C PHE A 122 24.04 24.13 1.82
N PHE A 123 23.37 25.15 2.35
CA PHE A 123 23.98 26.42 2.71
C PHE A 123 23.87 26.71 4.21
N GLU A 124 25.03 26.89 4.82
CA GLU A 124 25.18 27.22 6.23
C GLU A 124 24.92 28.72 6.44
N ARG A 125 23.76 29.09 6.99
CA ARG A 125 23.43 30.50 7.27
C ARG A 125 24.21 31.00 8.49
N SER A 126 24.49 32.30 8.54
CA SER A 126 25.16 32.95 9.67
C SER A 126 24.38 32.85 10.99
N ASP A 127 23.07 32.58 10.93
CA ASP A 127 22.19 32.40 12.09
C ASP A 127 22.16 30.95 12.63
N GLY A 128 22.98 30.04 12.05
CA GLY A 128 23.12 28.62 12.40
C GLY A 128 22.15 27.66 11.68
N THR A 129 21.15 28.19 10.97
CA THR A 129 20.14 27.39 10.26
C THR A 129 20.74 26.80 8.98
N LEU A 130 20.37 25.57 8.65
CA LEU A 130 20.72 24.96 7.36
C LEU A 130 19.69 25.38 6.31
N ARG A 131 20.09 26.11 5.28
CA ARG A 131 19.25 26.40 4.12
C ARG A 131 19.42 25.27 3.10
N LEU A 132 18.35 24.53 2.79
CA LEU A 132 18.36 23.61 1.65
C LEU A 132 18.28 24.41 0.35
N ASN A 133 18.74 23.87 -0.76
CA ASN A 133 18.58 24.43 -2.09
C ASN A 133 18.65 23.30 -3.13
N GLY A 134 18.33 23.58 -4.39
CA GLY A 134 18.46 22.62 -5.49
C GLY A 134 17.71 21.31 -5.26
N ASP A 135 18.35 20.20 -5.61
CA ASP A 135 17.74 18.86 -5.55
C ASP A 135 17.43 18.41 -4.13
N ALA A 136 18.28 18.77 -3.15
CA ALA A 136 18.04 18.42 -1.75
C ALA A 136 16.78 19.13 -1.21
N GLU A 137 16.58 20.39 -1.60
CA GLU A 137 15.36 21.13 -1.24
C GLU A 137 14.12 20.53 -1.91
N ALA A 138 14.18 20.30 -3.22
CA ALA A 138 13.11 19.69 -3.98
C ALA A 138 12.67 18.35 -3.39
N PHE A 139 13.64 17.51 -2.99
CA PHE A 139 13.41 16.20 -2.39
C PHE A 139 12.68 16.28 -1.05
N VAL A 140 13.20 17.08 -0.10
CA VAL A 140 12.60 17.19 1.24
C VAL A 140 11.23 17.88 1.18
N ALA A 141 11.08 18.90 0.31
CA ALA A 141 9.80 19.55 0.08
C ALA A 141 8.79 18.60 -0.58
N GLY A 142 9.23 17.74 -1.50
CA GLY A 142 8.41 16.72 -2.14
C GLY A 142 7.84 15.71 -1.14
N TRP A 143 8.63 15.30 -0.16
CA TRP A 143 8.15 14.47 0.95
C TRP A 143 7.18 15.22 1.87
N MET A 144 7.48 16.47 2.21
CA MET A 144 6.58 17.29 3.02
C MET A 144 5.21 17.48 2.34
N GLN A 145 5.20 17.73 1.03
CA GLN A 145 3.98 17.84 0.24
C GLN A 145 3.19 16.54 0.25
N ASN A 146 3.86 15.40 0.04
CA ASN A 146 3.22 14.09 0.11
C ASN A 146 2.56 13.86 1.48
N ILE A 147 3.22 14.21 2.58
CA ILE A 147 2.69 14.03 3.94
C ILE A 147 1.46 14.92 4.17
N ARG A 148 1.59 16.20 3.86
CA ARG A 148 0.51 17.19 4.05
C ARG A 148 -0.73 16.87 3.22
N VAL A 149 -0.53 16.52 1.95
CA VAL A 149 -1.61 16.42 0.97
C VAL A 149 -2.01 14.97 0.70
N ASP A 150 -1.10 14.13 0.22
CA ASP A 150 -1.44 12.77 -0.21
C ASP A 150 -1.69 11.82 0.97
N ARG A 151 -1.03 12.05 2.11
CA ARG A 151 -1.26 11.35 3.38
C ARG A 151 -2.25 12.08 4.29
N ASN A 152 -2.77 13.20 3.80
CA ASN A 152 -3.89 13.98 4.31
C ASN A 152 -3.68 14.61 5.69
N TYR A 153 -2.45 14.86 6.13
CA TYR A 153 -2.18 15.46 7.45
C TYR A 153 -2.85 16.84 7.60
N THR A 154 -2.78 17.70 6.58
CA THR A 154 -3.32 19.06 6.66
C THR A 154 -4.83 19.10 6.85
N LYS A 155 -5.57 18.14 6.28
CA LYS A 155 -7.03 18.10 6.45
C LYS A 155 -7.47 17.26 7.65
N SER A 156 -6.60 16.36 8.11
CA SER A 156 -6.87 15.53 9.28
C SER A 156 -6.71 16.30 10.58
N ASP A 157 -5.73 17.21 10.68
CA ASP A 157 -5.59 18.18 11.78
C ASP A 157 -6.74 19.20 11.72
N ALA A 158 -7.87 18.83 12.31
CA ALA A 158 -9.14 19.55 12.16
C ALA A 158 -9.21 20.76 13.10
N ASP A 159 -8.54 20.69 14.25
CA ASP A 159 -8.44 21.80 15.20
C ASP A 159 -7.26 22.75 14.93
N GLY A 160 -6.34 22.36 14.04
CA GLY A 160 -5.21 23.17 13.60
C GLY A 160 -4.12 23.31 14.64
N ASN A 161 -4.04 22.38 15.61
CA ASN A 161 -3.05 22.42 16.67
C ASN A 161 -1.67 21.87 16.23
N GLY A 162 -1.58 21.32 15.02
CA GLY A 162 -0.35 20.78 14.42
C GLY A 162 -0.08 19.32 14.78
N LEU A 163 -0.99 18.67 15.50
CA LEU A 163 -0.93 17.27 15.89
C LEU A 163 -2.13 16.52 15.30
N ILE A 164 -1.95 15.21 15.08
CA ILE A 164 -3.03 14.30 14.70
C ILE A 164 -3.40 13.46 15.91
N GLU A 165 -4.58 13.69 16.47
CA GLU A 165 -5.01 13.05 17.70
C GLU A 165 -6.45 12.52 17.65
N GLY A 166 -6.73 11.46 18.41
CA GLY A 166 -8.07 10.89 18.52
C GLY A 166 -8.70 10.52 17.17
N ASP A 167 -9.84 11.16 16.86
CA ASP A 167 -10.61 10.87 15.64
C ASP A 167 -9.96 11.44 14.36
N GLU A 168 -9.03 12.39 14.47
CA GLU A 168 -8.30 12.97 13.33
C GLU A 168 -7.50 11.91 12.57
N ALA A 169 -6.92 10.95 13.32
CA ALA A 169 -6.16 9.84 12.76
C ALA A 169 -6.98 8.99 11.77
N LYS A 170 -8.31 8.94 11.92
CA LYS A 170 -9.19 8.16 11.03
C LYS A 170 -9.20 8.69 9.60
N ASN A 171 -8.91 9.97 9.41
CA ASN A 171 -8.93 10.64 8.12
C ASN A 171 -7.56 10.60 7.41
N LEU A 172 -6.53 10.07 8.06
CA LEU A 172 -5.23 9.89 7.44
C LEU A 172 -5.28 8.86 6.32
N THR A 173 -4.63 9.18 5.20
CA THR A 173 -4.46 8.30 4.05
C THR A 173 -3.07 7.67 4.07
N VAL A 174 -2.77 6.96 5.16
CA VAL A 174 -1.50 6.24 5.39
C VAL A 174 -1.65 4.74 5.18
N GLY A 175 -2.87 4.25 4.96
CA GLY A 175 -3.15 2.85 4.74
C GLY A 175 -2.66 2.36 3.38
N MET A 176 -2.46 1.05 3.29
CA MET A 176 -2.17 0.35 2.06
C MET A 176 -3.00 -0.92 1.97
N GLU A 177 -3.33 -1.30 0.76
CA GLU A 177 -3.89 -2.60 0.44
C GLU A 177 -2.79 -3.40 -0.25
N GLY A 178 -2.57 -4.62 0.24
CA GLY A 178 -1.56 -5.51 -0.30
C GLY A 178 -2.07 -6.94 -0.41
N TYR A 179 -1.27 -7.78 -1.04
CA TYR A 179 -1.47 -9.22 -1.08
C TYR A 179 -0.30 -9.93 -0.42
N THR A 180 -0.60 -11.12 0.08
CA THR A 180 0.40 -12.12 0.43
C THR A 180 -0.03 -13.40 -0.26
N ASN A 181 0.90 -14.09 -0.90
CA ASN A 181 0.72 -15.47 -1.32
C ASN A 181 2.00 -16.25 -1.06
N TYR A 182 1.90 -17.55 -0.92
CA TYR A 182 3.06 -18.39 -0.70
C TYR A 182 2.94 -19.75 -1.39
N ASP A 183 4.07 -20.24 -1.85
CA ASP A 183 4.24 -21.57 -2.40
C ASP A 183 4.70 -22.53 -1.30
N TYR A 184 4.21 -23.76 -1.33
CA TYR A 184 4.51 -24.78 -0.33
C TYR A 184 4.53 -26.20 -0.91
N ILE A 185 5.23 -27.11 -0.21
CA ILE A 185 5.32 -28.55 -0.49
C ILE A 185 5.12 -29.32 0.82
N GLY A 186 3.99 -30.02 0.96
CA GLY A 186 3.60 -30.57 2.27
C GLY A 186 3.61 -29.45 3.30
N LYS A 187 4.33 -29.63 4.42
CA LYS A 187 4.50 -28.62 5.47
C LYS A 187 5.55 -27.53 5.18
N LYS A 188 6.34 -27.68 4.12
CA LYS A 188 7.45 -26.76 3.83
C LYS A 188 6.95 -25.58 3.01
N VAL A 189 6.99 -24.38 3.57
CA VAL A 189 6.87 -23.13 2.80
C VAL A 189 8.17 -22.90 2.02
N VAL A 190 8.09 -22.68 0.72
CA VAL A 190 9.28 -22.52 -0.15
C VAL A 190 9.46 -21.08 -0.63
N LYS A 191 8.38 -20.36 -0.89
CA LYS A 191 8.41 -18.99 -1.39
C LYS A 191 7.25 -18.20 -0.82
N ILE A 192 7.51 -16.97 -0.40
CA ILE A 192 6.50 -16.02 0.06
C ILE A 192 6.62 -14.79 -0.83
N ASN A 193 5.51 -14.38 -1.44
CA ASN A 193 5.43 -13.15 -2.21
C ASN A 193 4.47 -12.19 -1.50
N MET A 194 4.93 -10.97 -1.26
CA MET A 194 4.12 -9.89 -0.71
C MET A 194 4.17 -8.71 -1.67
N GLY A 195 3.04 -8.02 -1.84
CA GLY A 195 3.03 -6.83 -2.67
C GLY A 195 1.95 -5.84 -2.30
N VAL A 196 2.08 -4.63 -2.84
CA VAL A 196 1.13 -3.52 -2.66
C VAL A 196 0.27 -3.37 -3.91
N VAL A 197 -1.06 -3.34 -3.74
CA VAL A 197 -2.03 -3.15 -4.82
C VAL A 197 -2.66 -1.76 -4.82
N ALA A 198 -2.83 -1.17 -3.63
CA ALA A 198 -3.31 0.21 -3.49
C ALA A 198 -2.58 0.91 -2.34
N LYS A 199 -2.33 2.21 -2.52
CA LYS A 199 -1.66 3.08 -1.55
C LYS A 199 -2.55 4.28 -1.23
N TYR A 200 -2.23 5.00 -0.15
CA TYR A 200 -2.99 6.13 0.37
C TYR A 200 -4.46 5.79 0.72
N LYS A 201 -4.68 4.58 1.24
CA LYS A 201 -5.99 4.18 1.76
C LYS A 201 -6.23 4.89 3.09
N ILE A 202 -7.49 5.22 3.36
CA ILE A 202 -7.88 5.80 4.64
C ILE A 202 -7.58 4.76 5.74
N LEU A 203 -7.00 5.20 6.86
CA LEU A 203 -6.66 4.32 7.99
C LEU A 203 -7.90 3.58 8.51
N GLY A 204 -9.04 4.29 8.58
CA GLY A 204 -10.35 3.71 8.94
C GLY A 204 -10.82 2.59 8.01
N ASP A 205 -10.49 2.64 6.72
CA ASP A 205 -10.86 1.59 5.75
C ASP A 205 -9.92 0.38 5.81
N SER A 206 -8.68 0.59 6.24
CA SER A 206 -7.63 -0.43 6.27
C SER A 206 -7.62 -1.24 7.58
N ALA A 207 -8.46 -0.87 8.55
CA ALA A 207 -8.59 -1.57 9.83
C ALA A 207 -9.97 -1.33 10.49
N PRO A 208 -10.83 -2.36 10.62
CA PRO A 208 -11.93 -2.34 11.59
C PRO A 208 -11.45 -2.14 13.05
N SER A 209 -10.13 -2.25 13.29
CA SER A 209 -9.50 -2.32 14.61
C SER A 209 -8.65 -1.11 15.02
N ALA A 210 -8.50 -0.07 14.18
CA ALA A 210 -7.71 1.11 14.55
C ALA A 210 -8.48 2.08 15.48
N SER A 211 -9.80 1.90 15.61
CA SER A 211 -10.69 2.87 16.25
C SER A 211 -11.44 2.37 17.49
N LYS A 212 -10.97 1.31 18.17
CA LYS A 212 -11.72 0.73 19.30
C LYS A 212 -10.90 0.61 20.58
N ASN A 213 -11.57 0.87 21.71
CA ASN A 213 -11.03 0.92 23.07
C ASN A 213 -10.27 -0.36 23.45
N ASN A 214 -9.38 -0.22 24.44
CA ASN A 214 -8.45 -1.28 24.86
C ASN A 214 -9.12 -2.61 25.24
N ASP A 215 -10.38 -2.60 25.68
CA ASP A 215 -11.10 -3.80 26.09
C ASP A 215 -11.62 -4.66 24.90
N GLU A 216 -11.81 -4.07 23.70
CA GLU A 216 -12.19 -4.83 22.48
C GLU A 216 -10.96 -5.29 21.65
N LYS A 217 -9.75 -4.84 22.00
CA LYS A 217 -8.50 -5.30 21.37
C LYS A 217 -8.19 -6.77 21.70
N GLU A 218 -8.56 -7.24 22.90
CA GLU A 218 -8.35 -8.62 23.33
C GLU A 218 -9.29 -9.60 22.63
N GLU A 219 -10.55 -9.22 22.38
CA GLU A 219 -11.55 -10.14 21.82
C GLU A 219 -11.30 -10.43 20.32
N LEU A 220 -10.79 -9.46 19.55
CA LEU A 220 -10.40 -9.65 18.14
C LEU A 220 -9.00 -10.24 17.95
N GLN A 221 -8.08 -10.07 18.91
CA GLN A 221 -6.83 -10.84 18.93
C GLN A 221 -7.11 -12.35 18.99
N SER A 222 -8.21 -12.77 19.63
CA SER A 222 -8.61 -14.17 19.67
C SER A 222 -9.20 -14.72 18.36
N GLN A 223 -9.70 -13.85 17.44
CA GLN A 223 -10.40 -14.28 16.21
C GLN A 223 -9.70 -13.94 14.88
N HIS A 224 -8.66 -13.09 14.87
CA HIS A 224 -7.94 -12.68 13.64
C HIS A 224 -6.40 -12.77 13.71
N SER A 225 -5.86 -13.62 14.59
CA SER A 225 -4.41 -13.83 14.83
C SER A 225 -3.57 -14.41 13.67
N SER A 226 -3.97 -14.27 12.40
CA SER A 226 -3.32 -15.03 11.31
C SER A 226 -3.17 -14.31 9.97
N LYS A 227 -3.26 -12.98 9.91
CA LYS A 227 -2.80 -12.23 8.73
C LYS A 227 -1.62 -11.33 9.11
N PRO A 228 -0.40 -11.63 8.66
CA PRO A 228 0.71 -10.69 8.70
C PRO A 228 0.46 -9.60 7.66
N SER A 229 -0.42 -8.65 7.98
CA SER A 229 -0.58 -7.42 7.21
C SER A 229 0.34 -6.37 7.83
N PRO A 230 1.32 -5.84 7.09
CA PRO A 230 2.14 -4.73 7.57
C PRO A 230 1.22 -3.54 7.85
N LYS A 231 1.15 -3.11 9.11
CA LYS A 231 0.37 -1.94 9.50
C LYS A 231 1.29 -0.73 9.41
N PRO A 232 1.07 0.26 8.53
CA PRO A 232 1.91 1.44 8.49
C PRO A 232 1.83 2.16 9.84
N SER A 233 2.98 2.29 10.52
CA SER A 233 3.13 3.23 11.62
C SER A 233 3.10 4.64 11.04
N PHE A 234 2.53 5.57 11.79
CA PHE A 234 2.52 6.98 11.45
C PHE A 234 2.81 7.80 12.70
N GLU A 235 3.42 8.95 12.48
CA GLU A 235 3.74 9.95 13.48
C GLU A 235 2.63 10.99 13.59
N ASN A 236 2.49 11.58 14.77
CA ASN A 236 1.38 12.47 15.07
C ASN A 236 1.59 13.92 14.62
N SER A 237 2.62 14.25 13.83
CA SER A 237 2.81 15.58 13.26
C SER A 237 3.53 15.52 11.91
N VAL A 238 3.40 16.56 11.10
CA VAL A 238 4.06 16.63 9.78
C VAL A 238 5.59 16.55 9.92
N GLU A 239 6.18 17.24 10.89
CA GLU A 239 7.63 17.25 11.08
C GLU A 239 8.18 15.89 11.52
N LYS A 240 7.51 15.22 12.46
CA LYS A 240 7.90 13.88 12.90
C LYS A 240 7.73 12.87 11.77
N GLU A 241 6.63 12.97 11.04
CA GLU A 241 6.36 12.08 9.91
C GLU A 241 7.37 12.28 8.78
N LEU A 242 7.79 13.53 8.53
CA LEU A 242 8.86 13.82 7.57
C LEU A 242 10.17 13.19 8.01
N GLN A 243 10.52 13.34 9.29
CA GLN A 243 11.72 12.72 9.85
C GLN A 243 11.66 11.19 9.77
N HIS A 244 10.52 10.56 10.05
CA HIS A 244 10.33 9.11 9.92
C HIS A 244 10.41 8.67 8.45
N THR A 245 9.74 9.37 7.54
CA THR A 245 9.74 9.08 6.10
C THR A 245 11.15 9.16 5.51
N LEU A 246 11.95 10.17 5.89
CA LEU A 246 13.35 10.29 5.45
C LEU A 246 14.26 9.18 6.01
N GLN A 247 13.90 8.55 7.13
CA GLN A 247 14.63 7.40 7.67
C GLN A 247 14.21 6.10 7.01
N MET A 248 12.93 6.01 6.62
CA MET A 248 12.34 4.86 5.94
C MET A 248 12.78 4.79 4.47
N ASP A 249 12.88 5.92 3.76
CA ASP A 249 13.46 6.04 2.41
C ASP A 249 15.00 5.92 2.50
N THR A 250 15.49 4.69 2.67
CA THR A 250 16.89 4.43 3.01
C THR A 250 17.85 4.76 1.88
N ASN A 251 17.39 4.66 0.64
CA ASN A 251 18.18 4.95 -0.55
C ASN A 251 18.00 6.40 -1.06
N LEU A 252 17.09 7.16 -0.43
CA LEU A 252 16.74 8.54 -0.75
C LEU A 252 16.41 8.72 -2.24
N ASP A 253 15.62 7.81 -2.80
CA ASP A 253 15.20 7.85 -4.20
C ASP A 253 13.83 8.50 -4.41
N GLY A 254 13.16 8.88 -3.32
CA GLY A 254 11.86 9.55 -3.36
C GLY A 254 10.70 8.55 -3.42
N THR A 255 10.98 7.26 -3.22
CA THR A 255 9.99 6.21 -3.15
C THR A 255 10.27 5.34 -1.94
N VAL A 256 9.28 5.22 -1.06
CA VAL A 256 9.36 4.20 -0.02
C VAL A 256 8.73 2.92 -0.54
N THR A 257 9.51 1.85 -0.56
CA THR A 257 9.07 0.51 -0.98
C THR A 257 8.44 -0.28 0.18
N LEU A 258 7.68 -1.32 -0.14
CA LEU A 258 7.20 -2.27 0.88
C LEU A 258 8.36 -2.91 1.66
N GLU A 259 9.48 -3.20 0.99
CA GLU A 259 10.67 -3.77 1.63
C GLU A 259 11.24 -2.82 2.69
N GLU A 260 11.35 -1.53 2.38
CA GLU A 260 11.86 -0.53 3.32
C GLU A 260 10.94 -0.35 4.52
N SER A 261 9.63 -0.30 4.28
CA SER A 261 8.64 -0.25 5.37
C SER A 261 8.72 -1.47 6.30
N LEU A 262 8.90 -2.67 5.74
CA LEU A 262 9.06 -3.89 6.52
C LEU A 262 10.38 -3.91 7.32
N LYS A 263 11.45 -3.34 6.77
CA LYS A 263 12.74 -3.21 7.49
C LYS A 263 12.63 -2.25 8.66
N ASP A 264 11.96 -1.12 8.48
CA ASP A 264 11.71 -0.13 9.53
C ASP A 264 10.98 -0.77 10.73
N GLN A 265 9.90 -1.52 10.46
CA GLN A 265 9.12 -2.24 11.48
C GLN A 265 9.87 -3.38 12.17
N ALA A 266 10.99 -3.83 11.60
CA ALA A 266 11.69 -4.99 12.12
C ALA A 266 12.62 -4.65 13.30
N GLU A 267 12.85 -3.37 13.64
CA GLU A 267 13.62 -2.89 14.82
C GLU A 267 14.91 -3.72 15.10
N GLY A 268 15.74 -3.93 14.07
CA GLY A 268 17.03 -4.63 14.23
C GLY A 268 16.99 -6.16 14.14
N THR A 269 15.83 -6.75 13.83
CA THR A 269 15.71 -8.17 13.42
C THR A 269 15.57 -8.29 11.90
N ASP A 270 15.89 -9.45 11.33
CA ASP A 270 15.66 -9.69 9.90
C ASP A 270 14.14 -9.79 9.63
N TYR A 271 13.60 -8.79 8.94
CA TYR A 271 12.18 -8.74 8.56
C TYR A 271 11.74 -10.01 7.81
N ARG A 272 12.63 -10.62 7.02
CA ARG A 272 12.34 -11.85 6.27
C ARG A 272 12.09 -13.02 7.22
N GLN A 273 12.91 -13.14 8.27
CA GLN A 273 12.73 -14.20 9.25
C GLN A 273 11.42 -14.05 10.03
N LYS A 274 11.04 -12.81 10.38
CA LYS A 274 9.73 -12.53 11.00
C LYS A 274 8.57 -12.98 10.10
N ILE A 275 8.62 -12.66 8.81
CA ILE A 275 7.62 -13.08 7.82
C ILE A 275 7.58 -14.61 7.69
N ILE A 276 8.74 -15.25 7.51
CA ILE A 276 8.85 -16.71 7.37
C ILE A 276 8.22 -17.40 8.58
N THR A 277 8.61 -17.04 9.79
CA THR A 277 8.08 -17.65 11.02
C THR A 277 6.57 -17.48 11.13
N SER A 278 6.04 -16.30 10.78
CA SER A 278 4.59 -16.06 10.82
C SER A 278 3.82 -16.92 9.80
N ILE A 279 4.32 -17.02 8.57
CA ILE A 279 3.68 -17.80 7.50
C ILE A 279 3.82 -19.30 7.74
N GLU A 280 4.97 -19.79 8.23
CA GLU A 280 5.15 -21.21 8.56
C GLU A 280 4.23 -21.65 9.69
N LYS A 281 4.02 -20.80 10.71
CA LYS A 281 3.03 -21.06 11.76
C LYS A 281 1.62 -21.13 11.18
N PHE A 282 1.20 -20.11 10.43
CA PHE A 282 -0.11 -20.11 9.77
C PHE A 282 -0.32 -21.34 8.90
N HIS A 283 0.69 -21.70 8.10
CA HIS A 283 0.62 -22.83 7.20
C HIS A 283 0.47 -24.16 7.95
N THR A 284 1.14 -24.31 9.09
CA THR A 284 0.99 -25.48 9.96
C THR A 284 -0.46 -25.59 10.45
N ASP A 285 -1.01 -24.51 11.01
CA ASP A 285 -2.39 -24.46 11.48
C ASP A 285 -3.39 -24.73 10.35
N PHE A 286 -3.11 -24.20 9.14
CA PHE A 286 -3.91 -24.42 7.94
C PHE A 286 -3.93 -25.90 7.51
N LEU A 287 -2.79 -26.58 7.53
CA LEU A 287 -2.71 -28.00 7.15
C LEU A 287 -3.35 -28.94 8.19
N ASP A 288 -3.37 -28.55 9.45
CA ASP A 288 -4.06 -29.32 10.49
C ASP A 288 -5.57 -29.34 10.26
N ILE A 289 -6.13 -28.27 9.69
CA ILE A 289 -7.55 -28.18 9.30
C ILE A 289 -7.78 -28.82 7.91
N HIS A 290 -6.84 -28.63 6.99
CA HIS A 290 -6.95 -29.06 5.59
C HIS A 290 -5.93 -30.14 5.25
N THR A 291 -6.01 -31.27 5.95
CA THR A 291 -5.03 -32.37 5.86
C THR A 291 -4.85 -32.91 4.43
N ASN A 292 -5.88 -32.82 3.58
CA ASN A 292 -5.83 -33.22 2.16
C ASN A 292 -4.90 -32.35 1.31
N LEU A 293 -4.47 -31.19 1.81
CA LEU A 293 -3.52 -30.29 1.14
C LEU A 293 -2.08 -30.51 1.59
N ASN A 294 -1.86 -31.36 2.60
CA ASN A 294 -0.52 -31.77 3.03
C ASN A 294 0.04 -32.84 2.07
N ASP A 295 0.26 -32.45 0.82
CA ASP A 295 0.84 -33.28 -0.23
C ASP A 295 2.28 -32.82 -0.50
N ASP A 296 3.23 -33.66 -0.14
CA ASP A 296 4.66 -33.37 -0.28
C ASP A 296 5.21 -33.77 -1.66
N SER A 297 4.37 -34.30 -2.56
CA SER A 297 4.72 -34.67 -3.93
C SER A 297 4.46 -33.56 -4.95
N LYS A 298 3.85 -32.45 -4.53
CA LYS A 298 3.45 -31.36 -5.41
C LYS A 298 3.82 -30.00 -4.83
N LEU A 299 4.23 -29.10 -5.71
CA LEU A 299 4.29 -27.68 -5.41
C LEU A 299 2.88 -27.11 -5.49
N GLN A 300 2.46 -26.44 -4.41
CA GLN A 300 1.14 -25.84 -4.25
C GLN A 300 1.29 -24.36 -3.90
N ASN A 301 0.22 -23.59 -4.06
CA ASN A 301 0.19 -22.16 -3.77
C ASN A 301 -1.05 -21.83 -2.93
N TYR A 302 -0.88 -20.90 -1.99
CA TYR A 302 -1.96 -20.32 -1.20
C TYR A 302 -1.94 -18.79 -1.31
N ASP A 303 -3.08 -18.19 -1.61
CA ASP A 303 -3.26 -16.75 -1.79
C ASP A 303 -4.18 -16.16 -0.70
N PHE A 304 -3.67 -15.22 0.09
CA PHE A 304 -4.44 -14.55 1.14
C PHE A 304 -5.40 -13.46 0.62
N GLY A 305 -5.20 -12.96 -0.60
CA GLY A 305 -5.81 -11.74 -1.15
C GLY A 305 -6.95 -11.96 -2.16
N PHE A 306 -6.93 -13.03 -2.96
CA PHE A 306 -7.92 -13.18 -4.05
C PHE A 306 -9.26 -13.85 -3.68
N ALA A 307 -9.37 -14.50 -2.51
CA ALA A 307 -10.59 -15.23 -2.15
C ALA A 307 -11.80 -14.33 -1.81
N ALA A 308 -11.56 -13.11 -1.32
CA ALA A 308 -12.63 -12.15 -1.00
C ALA A 308 -13.07 -11.35 -2.24
N ALA A 309 -12.11 -10.77 -2.97
CA ALA A 309 -12.39 -9.95 -4.16
C ALA A 309 -13.06 -10.74 -5.28
N LYS A 310 -12.72 -12.03 -5.46
CA LYS A 310 -13.31 -12.86 -6.52
C LYS A 310 -14.75 -13.27 -6.21
N LYS A 311 -15.08 -13.60 -4.95
CA LYS A 311 -16.47 -13.86 -4.55
C LYS A 311 -17.35 -12.63 -4.72
N GLU A 312 -16.83 -11.45 -4.37
CA GLU A 312 -17.57 -10.20 -4.47
C GLU A 312 -17.71 -9.75 -5.93
N GLN A 313 -16.67 -9.88 -6.76
CA GLN A 313 -16.75 -9.62 -8.20
C GLN A 313 -17.62 -10.65 -8.93
N GLU A 314 -17.54 -11.94 -8.62
CA GLU A 314 -18.41 -12.98 -9.21
C GLU A 314 -19.86 -12.79 -8.77
N ALA A 315 -20.13 -12.45 -7.51
CA ALA A 315 -21.47 -12.11 -7.05
C ALA A 315 -22.00 -10.85 -7.74
N THR A 316 -21.18 -9.81 -7.88
CA THR A 316 -21.53 -8.57 -8.58
C THR A 316 -21.76 -8.80 -10.07
N LEU A 317 -20.95 -9.64 -10.71
CA LEU A 317 -21.08 -10.00 -12.13
C LEU A 317 -22.31 -10.88 -12.36
N GLN A 318 -22.58 -11.85 -11.47
CA GLN A 318 -23.78 -12.68 -11.52
C GLN A 318 -25.04 -11.85 -11.28
N GLN A 319 -25.01 -10.90 -10.34
CA GLN A 319 -26.11 -9.99 -10.09
C GLN A 319 -26.35 -9.07 -11.30
N LYS A 320 -25.29 -8.51 -11.88
CA LYS A 320 -25.39 -7.71 -13.12
C LYS A 320 -25.88 -8.52 -14.32
N LEU A 321 -25.48 -9.78 -14.45
CA LEU A 321 -26.02 -10.71 -15.46
C LEU A 321 -27.49 -11.01 -15.22
N GLN A 322 -27.90 -11.25 -13.97
CA GLN A 322 -29.30 -11.46 -13.63
C GLN A 322 -30.15 -10.21 -13.87
N ASP A 323 -29.63 -9.02 -13.58
CA ASP A 323 -30.32 -7.75 -13.83
C ASP A 323 -30.42 -7.46 -15.33
N ALA A 324 -29.37 -7.71 -16.11
CA ALA A 324 -29.41 -7.62 -17.57
C ALA A 324 -30.39 -8.61 -18.20
N LEU A 325 -30.47 -9.84 -17.67
CA LEU A 325 -31.45 -10.85 -18.09
C LEU A 325 -32.88 -10.46 -17.70
N LYS A 326 -33.09 -9.85 -16.52
CA LYS A 326 -34.38 -9.32 -16.09
C LYS A 326 -34.84 -8.14 -16.93
N ILE A 327 -33.93 -7.22 -17.27
CA ILE A 327 -34.22 -6.08 -18.16
C ILE A 327 -34.61 -6.59 -19.55
N SER A 328 -33.83 -7.51 -20.12
CA SER A 328 -34.11 -8.14 -21.41
C SER A 328 -35.46 -8.88 -21.44
N THR A 329 -35.79 -9.64 -20.38
CA THR A 329 -37.09 -10.33 -20.29
C THR A 329 -38.26 -9.39 -20.06
N PHE A 330 -38.10 -8.31 -19.28
CA PHE A 330 -39.12 -7.29 -19.06
C PHE A 330 -39.41 -6.47 -20.33
N GLU A 331 -38.38 -6.13 -21.10
CA GLU A 331 -38.51 -5.46 -22.39
C GLU A 331 -39.16 -6.37 -23.44
N LEU A 332 -38.77 -7.65 -23.50
CA LEU A 332 -39.42 -8.66 -24.37
C LEU A 332 -40.90 -8.84 -24.03
N LEU A 333 -41.26 -8.92 -22.75
CA LEU A 333 -42.64 -9.06 -22.28
C LEU A 333 -43.50 -7.82 -22.60
N ASN A 334 -42.95 -6.62 -22.42
CA ASN A 334 -43.64 -5.38 -22.78
C ASN A 334 -43.79 -5.21 -24.30
N PHE A 335 -42.86 -5.72 -25.10
CA PHE A 335 -42.96 -5.70 -26.56
C PHE A 335 -43.95 -6.73 -27.11
N THR A 336 -44.07 -7.92 -26.52
CA THR A 336 -45.12 -8.89 -26.93
C THR A 336 -46.54 -8.37 -26.69
N ASN A 337 -46.72 -7.39 -25.80
CA ASN A 337 -48.01 -6.71 -25.60
C ASN A 337 -48.27 -5.59 -26.62
N GLN A 338 -47.26 -5.14 -27.37
CA GLN A 338 -47.43 -4.20 -28.49
C GLN A 338 -47.38 -4.96 -29.82
N LYS A 339 -48.56 -5.28 -30.36
CA LYS A 339 -48.72 -5.91 -31.67
C LYS A 339 -47.94 -5.17 -32.76
N GLU A 340 -47.25 -5.98 -33.57
CA GLU A 340 -46.71 -5.69 -34.90
C GLU A 340 -45.50 -4.73 -34.98
N LYS A 341 -44.29 -5.30 -34.87
CA LYS A 341 -43.12 -4.84 -35.67
C LYS A 341 -42.07 -5.95 -35.81
N ASN A 342 -41.43 -5.97 -36.99
CA ASN A 342 -40.60 -7.04 -37.53
C ASN A 342 -39.50 -7.53 -36.57
N ILE A 343 -39.49 -8.83 -36.29
CA ILE A 343 -38.49 -9.56 -35.49
C ILE A 343 -37.04 -9.27 -35.95
N SER A 344 -36.85 -8.98 -37.24
CA SER A 344 -35.55 -8.65 -37.83
C SER A 344 -34.98 -7.30 -37.38
N ASP A 345 -35.82 -6.31 -37.07
CA ASP A 345 -35.35 -5.00 -36.59
C ASP A 345 -34.98 -5.09 -35.10
N THR A 346 -35.67 -5.97 -34.36
CA THR A 346 -35.42 -6.26 -32.95
C THR A 346 -34.06 -6.92 -32.73
N LEU A 347 -33.69 -7.91 -33.55
CA LEU A 347 -32.37 -8.56 -33.50
C LEU A 347 -31.23 -7.57 -33.79
N LYS A 348 -31.46 -6.63 -34.72
CA LYS A 348 -30.50 -5.57 -35.04
C LYS A 348 -30.33 -4.58 -33.88
N GLN A 349 -31.40 -4.17 -33.21
CA GLN A 349 -31.29 -3.25 -32.06
C GLN A 349 -30.65 -3.91 -30.84
N LEU A 350 -30.95 -5.18 -30.56
CA LEU A 350 -30.27 -5.95 -29.51
C LEU A 350 -28.78 -6.10 -29.79
N GLN A 351 -28.38 -6.41 -31.04
CA GLN A 351 -26.97 -6.41 -31.44
C GLN A 351 -26.31 -5.04 -31.22
N ILE A 352 -26.96 -3.95 -31.64
CA ILE A 352 -26.41 -2.59 -31.50
C ILE A 352 -26.22 -2.20 -30.02
N GLN A 353 -27.15 -2.57 -29.12
CA GLN A 353 -27.02 -2.29 -27.70
C GLN A 353 -25.96 -3.15 -27.00
N THR A 354 -25.82 -4.43 -27.37
CA THR A 354 -24.73 -5.27 -26.85
C THR A 354 -23.34 -4.77 -27.27
N THR A 355 -23.22 -4.16 -28.46
CA THR A 355 -21.98 -3.50 -28.92
C THR A 355 -21.75 -2.08 -28.37
N LYS A 356 -22.74 -1.47 -27.70
CA LYS A 356 -22.63 -0.14 -27.08
C LYS A 356 -22.50 -0.19 -25.55
N SER A 357 -22.54 -1.37 -24.95
CA SER A 357 -22.18 -1.53 -23.54
C SER A 357 -20.68 -1.25 -23.37
N PRO A 358 -20.26 -0.33 -22.49
CA PRO A 358 -18.86 0.09 -22.35
C PRO A 358 -17.92 -0.97 -21.75
N TYR A 359 -18.37 -2.22 -21.66
CA TYR A 359 -17.66 -3.33 -21.02
C TYR A 359 -17.17 -4.41 -21.98
N PHE A 360 -17.42 -4.26 -23.29
CA PHE A 360 -16.82 -5.12 -24.32
C PHE A 360 -16.00 -4.26 -25.27
N ASP A 361 -14.78 -3.94 -24.87
CA ASP A 361 -13.80 -3.36 -25.78
C ASP A 361 -13.29 -4.44 -26.76
N LYS A 362 -13.06 -4.02 -28.00
CA LYS A 362 -12.83 -4.87 -29.18
C LYS A 362 -11.62 -5.83 -29.14
N GLN A 363 -10.86 -5.89 -28.05
CA GLN A 363 -9.65 -6.75 -27.97
C GLN A 363 -9.94 -8.21 -27.57
N ASP A 364 -11.12 -8.52 -27.04
CA ASP A 364 -11.43 -9.90 -26.58
C ASP A 364 -12.13 -10.80 -27.62
N ILE A 365 -12.38 -10.30 -28.85
CA ILE A 365 -13.07 -11.08 -29.89
C ILE A 365 -12.09 -11.74 -30.88
N GLU A 366 -10.85 -11.26 -31.02
CA GLU A 366 -9.89 -11.83 -31.99
C GLU A 366 -9.09 -13.04 -31.49
N LYS A 367 -9.24 -13.48 -30.24
CA LYS A 367 -8.52 -14.66 -29.70
C LYS A 367 -9.33 -15.97 -29.67
N ILE A 368 -10.54 -15.99 -30.22
CA ILE A 368 -11.39 -17.20 -30.26
C ILE A 368 -11.52 -17.77 -31.69
N SER A 369 -10.92 -17.12 -32.70
CA SER A 369 -10.80 -17.67 -34.05
C SER A 369 -9.35 -17.64 -34.53
N GLY A 370 -8.59 -18.65 -34.11
CA GLY A 370 -7.22 -18.95 -34.54
C GLY A 370 -6.81 -20.33 -34.10
#